data_AF-A0A016TGK8-F1
#
_entry.id   AF-A0A016TGK8-F1
#
_cell.length_a   1.000
_cell.length_b   1.000
_cell.length_c   1.000
_cell.angle_alpha   90.00
_cell.angle_beta   90.00
_cell.angle_gamma   90.00
#
_symmetry.space_group_name_H-M   'P 1'
#
loop_
_entity.id
_entity.type
_entity.pdbx_description
1 polymer ?
#
loop_
_entity_poly.entity_id
_entity_poly.type
_entity_poly.pdbx_seq_one_letter_code
_entity_poly.pdbx_strand_id
1 'polypeptide(L)'
;MRCGAGEILRIVPLAVIISSVTAPSVIQQALDAVVEQPAQPPDLLVRGSYLGEQDIEYEYDDPANNTLRNHSENDDEDDSEIDQGDSEISEEREHNLDVLLSNDSSKESRNDDRGIFIGERDGLKEVKPDQKRLAPVVVINSAFNNRKTFACPKIKSDLKTGTSIGDLSPEDIAIIASMGDALATGLGLWPKTNIEFRGAAFPSGGDATIDGLVTIPNILSEFNNRLVGVSHGMGTRDQLPETQLSVAESGATTDKMPEQAKELVRRLKNLVEVDYTQHWIMVIVTIGTEEVCSRCTSPNFTALTNAIDILQAHLPRAFVVLLGPIHVSFPHKLKGNLLKSRCECSREASNTLMEQLSADWKTAFEKLQEHVDTNPFRPPTFGILAIPELTITSRYPYGLFIPNKPLLNRRGHNYATKWLWNRLIAGENYNLSAAVLSQDAYFCPSIGCPYFRNTANAHGCQLLSLSEAKEKELLLGVDGKVLKKRRRTPERLYTIAISIVGIAFFVVCTLGTVFYQKSKQGDHGRFEIPNEAQKKFEEAQKEEEKALLTRQMTRGMSVNEGLQKSTRRLTGEEA
;
A
#
# COMPACT_ATOMS: atom_id res chain seq x y z
N MET A 1 -77.39 -5.50 35.99
CA MET A 1 -78.72 -5.31 35.36
C MET A 1 -78.57 -5.44 33.84
N ARG A 2 -79.66 -5.80 33.14
CA ARG A 2 -79.88 -5.69 31.66
C ARG A 2 -79.63 -4.24 31.19
N CYS A 3 -79.40 -3.85 29.93
CA CYS A 3 -79.19 -4.44 28.58
C CYS A 3 -78.40 -3.34 27.78
N GLY A 4 -77.95 -3.44 26.52
CA GLY A 4 -78.04 -4.43 25.44
C GLY A 4 -77.87 -3.71 24.08
N ALA A 5 -77.44 -4.42 23.02
CA ALA A 5 -77.25 -3.96 21.62
C ALA A 5 -76.22 -2.82 21.38
N GLY A 6 -75.44 -2.76 20.28
CA GLY A 6 -75.22 -3.73 19.20
C GLY A 6 -75.36 -3.10 17.80
N GLU A 7 -74.24 -2.92 17.08
CA GLU A 7 -74.18 -2.76 15.62
C GLU A 7 -72.73 -2.97 15.12
N ILE A 8 -72.47 -4.07 14.41
CA ILE A 8 -72.26 -4.17 12.95
C ILE A 8 -70.94 -3.55 12.46
N LEU A 9 -69.98 -4.45 12.25
CA LEU A 9 -68.71 -4.22 11.57
C LEU A 9 -68.96 -4.11 10.04
N ARG A 10 -68.49 -3.04 9.39
CA ARG A 10 -68.37 -2.99 7.92
C ARG A 10 -66.93 -2.76 7.49
N ILE A 11 -66.41 -3.72 6.72
CA ILE A 11 -65.11 -3.68 6.06
C ILE A 11 -65.32 -3.06 4.67
N VAL A 12 -64.54 -2.05 4.31
CA VAL A 12 -64.42 -1.49 2.95
C VAL A 12 -62.92 -1.22 2.69
N PRO A 13 -62.37 -1.53 1.49
CA PRO A 13 -60.96 -1.88 1.35
C PRO A 13 -60.01 -0.70 1.03
N LEU A 14 -58.71 -1.00 1.08
CA LEU A 14 -57.65 -0.15 0.52
C LEU A 14 -57.96 0.25 -0.94
N ALA A 15 -57.92 1.55 -1.21
CA ALA A 15 -57.77 2.10 -2.54
C ALA A 15 -56.54 3.03 -2.56
N VAL A 16 -55.58 2.73 -3.44
CA VAL A 16 -54.38 3.54 -3.65
C VAL A 16 -54.76 4.77 -4.44
N ILE A 17 -54.48 5.97 -3.91
CA ILE A 17 -54.54 7.22 -4.67
C ILE A 17 -53.17 7.88 -4.61
N ILE A 18 -52.46 7.83 -5.75
CA ILE A 18 -51.32 8.69 -6.02
C ILE A 18 -51.88 10.04 -6.44
N SER A 19 -51.49 11.12 -5.77
CA SER A 19 -51.73 12.48 -6.25
C SER A 19 -50.63 13.42 -5.77
N SER A 20 -50.01 14.08 -6.74
CA SER A 20 -49.01 15.12 -6.58
C SER A 20 -49.54 16.32 -5.80
N VAL A 21 -48.74 16.84 -4.88
CA VAL A 21 -48.94 18.19 -4.33
C VAL A 21 -47.69 19.02 -4.60
N THR A 22 -47.85 19.98 -5.51
CA THR A 22 -46.91 21.06 -5.77
C THR A 22 -46.94 22.09 -4.63
N ALA A 23 -45.81 22.76 -4.40
CA ALA A 23 -45.68 23.79 -3.37
C ALA A 23 -46.50 25.06 -3.69
N PRO A 24 -46.85 25.86 -2.66
CA PRO A 24 -47.02 27.30 -2.78
C PRO A 24 -45.76 28.04 -2.28
N SER A 25 -45.35 29.06 -3.01
CA SER A 25 -44.34 30.06 -2.63
C SER A 25 -45.02 31.39 -2.25
N VAL A 26 -44.30 32.52 -2.37
CA VAL A 26 -44.73 33.93 -2.15
C VAL A 26 -45.02 34.29 -0.66
N ILE A 27 -44.65 35.43 -0.06
CA ILE A 27 -44.29 36.84 -0.43
C ILE A 27 -43.11 37.28 0.48
N GLN A 28 -41.98 37.84 -0.03
CA GLN A 28 -41.66 39.29 -0.23
C GLN A 28 -41.65 40.13 1.08
N GLN A 29 -40.83 41.17 1.32
CA GLN A 29 -39.93 42.06 0.54
C GLN A 29 -38.93 42.69 1.57
N ALA A 30 -37.73 43.24 1.32
CA ALA A 30 -37.18 44.16 0.31
C ALA A 30 -35.62 43.98 0.25
N LEU A 31 -34.83 44.30 -0.80
CA LEU A 31 -34.69 45.52 -1.65
C LEU A 31 -34.24 46.75 -0.83
N ASP A 32 -33.18 47.51 -1.16
CA ASP A 32 -32.40 47.70 -2.41
C ASP A 32 -30.86 47.64 -2.14
N ALA A 33 -30.00 47.14 -3.05
CA ALA A 33 -29.34 47.81 -4.19
C ALA A 33 -28.47 49.04 -3.81
N VAL A 34 -27.34 49.38 -4.43
CA VAL A 34 -26.70 49.04 -5.73
C VAL A 34 -25.18 48.77 -5.47
N VAL A 35 -24.27 48.43 -6.39
CA VAL A 35 -24.10 48.59 -7.87
C VAL A 35 -23.60 47.25 -8.48
N GLU A 36 -23.61 47.11 -9.81
CA GLU A 36 -23.15 45.95 -10.59
C GLU A 36 -22.33 46.43 -11.83
N GLN A 37 -21.66 45.48 -12.53
CA GLN A 37 -21.28 45.46 -13.98
C GLN A 37 -19.75 45.49 -14.33
N PRO A 38 -19.30 44.88 -15.46
CA PRO A 38 -19.08 43.41 -15.57
C PRO A 38 -17.84 43.03 -16.46
N ALA A 39 -17.84 41.79 -16.98
CA ALA A 39 -17.24 41.32 -18.26
C ALA A 39 -15.98 40.42 -18.25
N GLN A 40 -16.25 39.11 -18.10
CA GLN A 40 -15.82 37.93 -18.90
C GLN A 40 -14.34 37.63 -19.34
N PRO A 41 -13.99 36.33 -19.54
CA PRO A 41 -12.61 35.85 -19.77
C PRO A 41 -12.32 35.35 -21.20
N PRO A 42 -11.03 35.16 -21.53
CA PRO A 42 -10.51 33.98 -22.25
C PRO A 42 -9.24 33.40 -21.55
N ASP A 43 -8.66 32.24 -21.88
CA ASP A 43 -9.04 31.18 -22.81
C ASP A 43 -8.41 29.83 -22.38
N LEU A 44 -8.99 28.70 -22.81
CA LEU A 44 -8.30 27.41 -22.81
C LEU A 44 -7.39 27.32 -24.04
N LEU A 45 -6.13 26.89 -23.87
CA LEU A 45 -5.30 26.46 -24.99
C LEU A 45 -4.69 25.08 -24.79
N VAL A 46 -4.58 24.38 -25.92
CA VAL A 46 -4.47 22.92 -26.02
C VAL A 46 -3.16 22.58 -26.76
N ARG A 47 -2.39 21.65 -26.20
CA ARG A 47 -1.54 20.66 -26.90
C ARG A 47 -0.64 21.19 -28.04
N GLY A 48 0.59 21.57 -27.71
CA GLY A 48 1.67 21.72 -28.68
C GLY A 48 2.24 20.37 -29.14
N SER A 49 2.52 20.23 -30.44
CA SER A 49 2.96 19.00 -31.11
C SER A 49 4.44 19.00 -31.49
N TYR A 50 4.99 17.79 -31.71
CA TYR A 50 6.35 17.55 -32.22
C TYR A 50 6.65 18.29 -33.54
N LEU A 51 7.84 18.89 -33.58
CA LEU A 51 8.70 19.22 -34.71
C LEU A 51 10.12 19.03 -34.14
N GLY A 52 11.12 18.40 -34.76
CA GLY A 52 11.37 18.00 -36.14
C GLY A 52 12.89 18.19 -36.34
N GLU A 53 13.61 17.17 -36.76
CA GLU A 53 15.09 17.20 -36.82
C GLU A 53 15.64 18.34 -37.69
N GLN A 54 16.78 18.90 -37.25
CA GLN A 54 17.70 19.65 -38.10
C GLN A 54 19.13 19.18 -37.81
N ASP A 55 19.71 18.51 -38.80
CA ASP A 55 21.12 18.15 -38.83
C ASP A 55 22.00 19.39 -38.91
N ILE A 56 23.14 19.37 -38.20
CA ILE A 56 24.24 20.32 -38.41
C ILE A 56 25.52 19.49 -38.60
N GLU A 57 26.00 19.46 -39.83
CA GLU A 57 27.33 18.93 -40.19
C GLU A 57 28.44 19.72 -39.49
N TYR A 58 29.45 19.00 -39.00
CA TYR A 58 30.73 19.59 -38.62
C TYR A 58 31.85 18.93 -39.43
N GLU A 59 32.54 19.77 -40.19
CA GLU A 59 33.63 19.43 -41.10
C GLU A 59 34.92 19.16 -40.30
N TYR A 60 35.67 18.11 -40.67
CA TYR A 60 36.87 17.65 -39.95
C TYR A 60 38.11 17.99 -40.78
N ASP A 61 38.96 18.90 -40.28
CA ASP A 61 40.28 19.17 -40.85
C ASP A 61 41.38 18.45 -40.05
N ASP A 62 42.21 17.69 -40.77
CA ASP A 62 43.27 16.81 -40.24
C ASP A 62 44.65 17.25 -40.79
N PRO A 63 45.70 17.36 -39.96
CA PRO A 63 47.07 17.32 -40.46
C PRO A 63 47.95 16.30 -39.72
N ALA A 64 48.39 15.27 -40.46
CA ALA A 64 49.31 14.25 -39.99
C ALA A 64 50.82 14.61 -40.10
N ASN A 65 51.64 13.84 -39.36
CA ASN A 65 53.12 13.74 -39.38
C ASN A 65 53.91 14.90 -38.72
N ASN A 66 54.85 14.66 -37.77
CA ASN A 66 55.96 13.70 -37.94
C ASN A 66 56.74 13.34 -36.63
N THR A 67 57.38 12.16 -36.62
CA THR A 67 58.61 11.74 -35.89
C THR A 67 58.74 11.70 -34.34
N LEU A 68 58.73 10.47 -33.79
CA LEU A 68 59.75 9.82 -32.92
C LEU A 68 60.65 10.65 -31.97
N ARG A 69 60.54 10.41 -30.63
CA ARG A 69 61.66 10.00 -29.73
C ARG A 69 61.20 9.61 -28.30
N ASN A 70 62.09 8.93 -27.55
CA ASN A 70 61.83 8.28 -26.25
C ASN A 70 62.18 9.14 -25.01
N HIS A 71 61.61 8.71 -23.87
CA HIS A 71 62.11 8.69 -22.47
C HIS A 71 61.76 9.79 -21.44
N SER A 72 61.53 9.24 -20.22
CA SER A 72 61.67 9.76 -18.84
C SER A 72 60.72 10.83 -18.27
N GLU A 73 59.83 10.35 -17.38
CA GLU A 73 59.63 10.81 -15.98
C GLU A 73 60.04 12.25 -15.60
N ASN A 74 59.07 13.14 -15.35
CA ASN A 74 58.59 13.48 -14.00
C ASN A 74 57.48 14.55 -14.03
N ASP A 75 56.57 14.43 -13.06
CA ASP A 75 55.68 15.40 -12.40
C ASP A 75 55.55 16.83 -12.97
N ASP A 76 54.32 17.26 -13.29
CA ASP A 76 53.57 18.22 -12.46
C ASP A 76 52.10 18.37 -12.93
N GLU A 77 51.27 18.95 -12.06
CA GLU A 77 49.80 19.04 -12.11
C GLU A 77 49.28 20.04 -13.17
N ASP A 78 48.15 19.74 -13.85
CA ASP A 78 47.03 20.70 -13.93
C ASP A 78 45.69 20.08 -14.36
N ASP A 79 44.59 20.76 -14.02
CA ASP A 79 43.21 20.30 -14.14
C ASP A 79 42.66 20.21 -15.59
N SER A 80 41.79 19.22 -15.85
CA SER A 80 40.76 19.35 -16.89
C SER A 80 39.43 18.72 -16.47
N GLU A 81 38.36 19.46 -16.74
CA GLU A 81 37.00 19.14 -16.32
C GLU A 81 36.45 17.94 -17.08
N ILE A 82 35.92 16.94 -16.36
CA ILE A 82 35.03 15.92 -16.95
C ILE A 82 33.59 16.30 -16.61
N ASP A 83 32.91 16.80 -17.63
CA ASP A 83 31.46 16.95 -17.69
C ASP A 83 30.78 15.57 -17.60
N GLN A 84 29.75 15.44 -16.77
CA GLN A 84 28.98 14.20 -16.63
C GLN A 84 27.63 14.36 -17.34
N GLY A 85 27.67 14.24 -18.67
CA GLY A 85 26.48 14.06 -19.49
C GLY A 85 25.78 12.74 -19.16
N ASP A 86 24.52 12.82 -18.75
CA ASP A 86 23.65 11.66 -18.52
C ASP A 86 23.50 10.83 -19.81
N SER A 87 23.77 9.52 -19.72
CA SER A 87 23.30 8.55 -20.70
C SER A 87 22.85 7.26 -20.01
N GLU A 88 21.57 6.91 -20.19
CA GLU A 88 21.01 5.64 -19.70
C GLU A 88 21.59 4.48 -20.54
N ILE A 89 22.57 3.75 -20.00
CA ILE A 89 23.02 2.49 -20.59
C ILE A 89 22.04 1.39 -20.21
N SER A 90 21.26 0.95 -21.20
CA SER A 90 20.50 -0.30 -21.16
C SER A 90 21.44 -1.51 -21.29
N GLU A 91 21.50 -2.35 -20.26
CA GLU A 91 22.35 -3.56 -20.23
C GLU A 91 21.74 -4.73 -21.05
N GLU A 92 21.78 -4.65 -22.38
CA GLU A 92 21.61 -5.83 -23.26
C GLU A 92 22.58 -5.80 -24.45
N ARG A 93 23.60 -6.68 -24.44
CA ARG A 93 24.19 -7.19 -25.68
C ARG A 93 24.93 -8.52 -25.48
N GLU A 94 24.36 -9.59 -26.00
CA GLU A 94 25.10 -10.82 -26.28
C GLU A 94 26.09 -10.59 -27.42
N HIS A 95 27.18 -11.36 -27.44
CA HIS A 95 27.95 -11.58 -28.66
C HIS A 95 28.36 -13.05 -28.77
N ASN A 96 27.71 -13.76 -29.70
CA ASN A 96 28.26 -15.00 -30.24
C ASN A 96 29.45 -14.67 -31.15
N LEU A 97 30.52 -15.46 -31.05
CA LEU A 97 31.39 -15.74 -32.18
C LEU A 97 31.92 -17.17 -32.03
N ASP A 98 31.71 -17.97 -33.06
CA ASP A 98 31.86 -19.42 -33.04
C ASP A 98 33.00 -19.86 -34.00
N VAL A 99 33.39 -21.14 -33.91
CA VAL A 99 34.27 -21.88 -34.85
C VAL A 99 35.80 -21.67 -34.74
N LEU A 100 36.47 -22.66 -34.14
CA LEU A 100 37.26 -23.64 -34.92
C LEU A 100 37.41 -24.97 -34.15
N LEU A 101 37.36 -26.09 -34.88
CA LEU A 101 37.11 -27.45 -34.37
C LEU A 101 38.39 -28.29 -34.21
N SER A 102 38.39 -29.26 -33.27
CA SER A 102 38.51 -30.70 -33.62
C SER A 102 38.48 -31.66 -32.40
N ASN A 103 37.50 -32.59 -32.44
CA ASN A 103 37.48 -33.99 -31.93
C ASN A 103 37.75 -34.27 -30.42
N ASP A 104 37.16 -35.28 -29.77
CA ASP A 104 36.47 -36.49 -30.25
C ASP A 104 35.47 -37.08 -29.22
N SER A 105 34.34 -37.64 -29.68
CA SER A 105 33.43 -38.63 -29.03
C SER A 105 32.81 -38.29 -27.63
N SER A 106 31.55 -38.62 -27.27
CA SER A 106 30.56 -39.53 -27.89
C SER A 106 29.10 -39.28 -27.41
N LYS A 107 28.14 -39.63 -28.29
CA LYS A 107 26.71 -40.01 -28.07
C LYS A 107 25.62 -38.97 -27.68
N GLU A 108 24.85 -38.62 -28.73
CA GLU A 108 23.36 -38.63 -28.86
C GLU A 108 22.46 -38.16 -27.68
N SER A 109 21.60 -37.12 -27.82
CA SER A 109 20.42 -36.95 -28.71
C SER A 109 19.16 -37.72 -28.23
N ARG A 110 17.94 -37.15 -28.10
CA ARG A 110 17.41 -35.78 -28.30
C ARG A 110 16.04 -35.61 -27.59
N ASN A 111 15.54 -34.37 -27.58
CA ASN A 111 14.18 -33.88 -27.23
C ASN A 111 13.02 -34.72 -27.81
N ASP A 112 11.74 -34.59 -27.41
CA ASP A 112 10.98 -33.46 -26.81
C ASP A 112 9.85 -34.03 -25.91
N ASP A 113 9.32 -33.26 -24.96
CA ASP A 113 7.90 -32.85 -25.02
C ASP A 113 7.46 -31.84 -23.93
N ARG A 114 6.40 -31.09 -24.26
CA ARG A 114 5.75 -30.09 -23.39
C ARG A 114 4.73 -30.75 -22.47
N GLY A 115 4.71 -30.41 -21.17
CA GLY A 115 3.75 -31.02 -20.23
C GLY A 115 3.35 -30.12 -19.06
N ILE A 116 2.14 -29.56 -19.13
CA ILE A 116 1.42 -29.00 -17.97
C ILE A 116 1.13 -30.13 -16.98
N PHE A 117 1.41 -29.94 -15.69
CA PHE A 117 0.85 -30.79 -14.64
C PHE A 117 0.13 -29.98 -13.57
N ILE A 118 -1.20 -29.99 -13.68
CA ILE A 118 -2.11 -29.80 -12.56
C ILE A 118 -2.02 -31.08 -11.72
N GLY A 119 -1.47 -30.99 -10.50
CA GLY A 119 -1.46 -32.07 -9.52
C GLY A 119 -2.74 -32.02 -8.68
N GLU A 120 -3.60 -33.02 -8.82
CA GLU A 120 -4.92 -33.05 -8.20
C GLU A 120 -4.87 -33.44 -6.70
N ARG A 121 -5.99 -33.19 -6.00
CA ARG A 121 -6.22 -33.41 -4.57
C ARG A 121 -5.80 -34.80 -4.07
N ASP A 122 -5.26 -34.84 -2.85
CA ASP A 122 -5.55 -35.93 -1.94
C ASP A 122 -5.55 -35.51 -0.45
N GLY A 123 -6.38 -36.19 0.36
CA GLY A 123 -6.23 -36.32 1.82
C GLY A 123 -6.31 -35.07 2.70
N LEU A 124 -7.52 -34.61 3.05
CA LEU A 124 -7.75 -33.85 4.30
C LEU A 124 -7.31 -34.69 5.51
N LYS A 125 -6.24 -34.26 6.20
CA LYS A 125 -5.95 -34.69 7.57
C LYS A 125 -6.06 -33.50 8.52
N GLU A 126 -6.96 -33.61 9.48
CA GLU A 126 -7.13 -32.63 10.55
C GLU A 126 -5.84 -32.56 11.40
N VAL A 127 -5.18 -31.40 11.37
CA VAL A 127 -4.11 -31.08 12.31
C VAL A 127 -4.74 -30.38 13.51
N LYS A 128 -4.62 -31.00 14.70
CA LYS A 128 -5.10 -30.42 15.96
C LYS A 128 -4.36 -29.09 16.26
N PRO A 129 -5.03 -28.10 16.86
CA PRO A 129 -4.44 -26.80 17.10
C PRO A 129 -3.50 -26.84 18.32
N ASP A 130 -2.21 -27.10 18.10
CA ASP A 130 -1.20 -26.93 19.15
C ASP A 130 -0.60 -25.52 19.14
N GLN A 131 -0.49 -24.95 20.34
CA GLN A 131 -0.54 -23.51 20.54
C GLN A 131 0.86 -22.86 20.53
N LYS A 132 1.39 -22.57 19.34
CA LYS A 132 2.44 -21.57 19.15
C LYS A 132 1.99 -20.52 18.13
N ARG A 133 1.81 -19.28 18.59
CA ARG A 133 1.53 -18.12 17.72
C ARG A 133 2.79 -17.84 16.89
N LEU A 134 2.84 -18.35 15.66
CA LEU A 134 3.79 -17.83 14.68
C LEU A 134 3.43 -16.37 14.40
N ALA A 135 4.45 -15.51 14.31
CA ALA A 135 4.26 -14.14 13.86
C ALA A 135 3.62 -14.15 12.45
N PRO A 136 2.71 -13.21 12.14
CA PRO A 136 2.03 -13.20 10.86
C PRO A 136 3.05 -13.00 9.74
N VAL A 137 3.17 -14.01 8.86
CA VAL A 137 3.93 -13.91 7.61
C VAL A 137 3.40 -12.70 6.85
N VAL A 138 4.28 -11.75 6.55
CA VAL A 138 3.92 -10.57 5.77
C VAL A 138 3.64 -11.04 4.34
N VAL A 139 2.37 -11.26 4.01
CA VAL A 139 1.97 -11.51 2.62
C VAL A 139 2.03 -10.16 1.90
N ILE A 140 3.12 -9.95 1.15
CA ILE A 140 3.36 -8.76 0.35
C ILE A 140 2.54 -8.91 -0.93
N ASN A 141 1.27 -8.48 -0.89
CA ASN A 141 0.36 -8.56 -2.04
C ASN A 141 0.72 -7.57 -3.17
N SER A 142 1.63 -6.62 -2.93
CA SER A 142 2.12 -5.70 -3.96
C SER A 142 3.55 -5.22 -3.68
N ALA A 143 4.39 -5.43 -4.69
CA ALA A 143 5.79 -5.02 -4.73
C ALA A 143 6.01 -4.41 -6.13
N PHE A 144 5.94 -3.07 -6.25
CA PHE A 144 6.07 -2.35 -7.52
C PHE A 144 7.51 -2.04 -7.89
N ASN A 145 7.91 -2.48 -9.09
CA ASN A 145 9.31 -2.45 -9.52
C ASN A 145 9.62 -1.48 -10.69
N ASN A 146 8.68 -0.62 -11.13
CA ASN A 146 9.01 0.40 -12.14
C ASN A 146 8.07 1.62 -12.25
N ARG A 147 8.66 2.82 -12.11
CA ARG A 147 8.46 4.11 -12.84
C ARG A 147 7.08 4.60 -13.37
N LYS A 148 5.89 4.15 -12.93
CA LYS A 148 4.60 4.76 -13.42
C LYS A 148 3.50 5.14 -12.43
N THR A 149 3.63 4.84 -11.14
CA THR A 149 2.97 5.49 -9.97
C THR A 149 3.13 4.57 -8.76
N PHE A 150 3.57 5.11 -7.62
CA PHE A 150 3.52 4.38 -6.35
C PHE A 150 2.14 4.57 -5.71
N ALA A 151 1.19 3.73 -6.10
CA ALA A 151 -0.18 3.78 -5.58
C ALA A 151 -0.46 2.58 -4.65
N CYS A 152 -0.32 2.79 -3.34
CA CYS A 152 -0.69 1.79 -2.34
C CYS A 152 -2.17 1.86 -1.95
N PRO A 153 -2.79 0.74 -1.54
CA PRO A 153 -4.15 0.75 -0.99
C PRO A 153 -4.24 1.65 0.24
N LYS A 154 -5.26 2.51 0.25
CA LYS A 154 -5.66 3.33 1.40
C LYS A 154 -6.71 2.59 2.21
N ILE A 155 -6.66 2.76 3.52
CA ILE A 155 -7.44 1.99 4.52
C ILE A 155 -8.22 2.89 5.49
N LYS A 156 -7.93 4.19 5.54
CA LYS A 156 -8.55 5.16 6.45
C LYS A 156 -10.05 5.41 6.21
N SER A 157 -10.58 4.97 5.07
CA SER A 157 -12.03 4.93 4.77
C SER A 157 -12.76 3.80 5.49
N ASP A 158 -12.05 2.74 5.91
CA ASP A 158 -12.63 1.46 6.32
C ASP A 158 -12.26 1.14 7.78
N LEU A 159 -11.04 1.50 8.19
CA LEU A 159 -10.46 1.23 9.49
C LEU A 159 -10.31 2.50 10.33
N LYS A 160 -10.51 2.38 11.64
CA LYS A 160 -10.10 3.39 12.62
C LYS A 160 -8.61 3.19 12.91
N THR A 161 -7.80 4.20 12.65
CA THR A 161 -6.34 4.18 12.80
C THR A 161 -5.82 5.37 13.61
N GLY A 162 -4.53 5.32 13.93
CA GLY A 162 -3.80 6.40 14.60
C GLY A 162 -4.32 6.72 16.00
N THR A 163 -5.01 5.80 16.67
CA THR A 163 -5.47 5.98 18.05
C THR A 163 -4.35 5.80 19.07
N SER A 164 -3.34 5.01 18.70
CA SER A 164 -2.11 4.74 19.42
C SER A 164 -0.93 4.55 18.45
N ILE A 165 0.26 4.31 18.97
CA ILE A 165 1.44 3.95 18.17
C ILE A 165 1.30 2.58 17.47
N GLY A 166 0.50 1.66 18.03
CA GLY A 166 0.35 0.29 17.50
C GLY A 166 -0.51 0.18 16.24
N ASP A 167 -1.45 1.12 16.05
CA ASP A 167 -2.37 1.24 14.91
C ASP A 167 -2.06 2.46 14.01
N LEU A 168 -0.82 2.95 14.05
CA LEU A 168 -0.39 4.11 13.27
C LEU A 168 -0.14 3.72 11.80
N SER A 169 -0.98 4.23 10.89
CA SER A 169 -0.83 4.03 9.45
C SER A 169 -0.05 5.20 8.79
N PRO A 170 0.51 5.00 7.57
CA PRO A 170 1.09 6.11 6.81
C PRO A 170 0.12 7.28 6.53
N GLU A 171 -1.19 7.01 6.42
CA GLU A 171 -2.23 8.02 6.22
C GLU A 171 -2.52 8.88 7.46
N ASP A 172 -1.95 8.53 8.62
CA ASP A 172 -2.12 9.28 9.87
C ASP A 172 -1.06 10.35 10.09
N ILE A 173 0.10 10.23 9.44
CA ILE A 173 1.17 11.23 9.51
C ILE A 173 0.73 12.49 8.76
N ALA A 174 0.72 13.62 9.46
CA ALA A 174 0.42 14.94 8.89
C ALA A 174 1.57 15.93 9.02
N ILE A 175 2.54 15.65 9.90
CA ILE A 175 3.74 16.46 10.08
C ILE A 175 4.95 15.54 9.97
N ILE A 176 5.95 15.93 9.18
CA ILE A 176 7.27 15.29 9.14
C ILE A 176 8.33 16.27 9.62
N ALA A 177 9.31 15.76 10.37
CA ALA A 177 10.45 16.51 10.86
C ALA A 177 11.72 15.66 10.75
N SER A 178 12.89 16.30 10.68
CA SER A 178 14.18 15.60 10.74
C SER A 178 15.16 16.23 11.71
N MET A 179 15.97 15.38 12.33
CA MET A 179 17.06 15.73 13.24
C MET A 179 18.29 14.91 12.88
N GLY A 180 19.46 15.30 13.38
CA GLY A 180 20.69 14.52 13.27
C GLY A 180 21.85 15.29 12.64
N ASP A 181 22.68 14.53 11.92
CA ASP A 181 23.96 14.96 11.34
C ASP A 181 23.88 15.31 9.85
N ALA A 182 25.05 15.39 9.19
CA ALA A 182 25.20 15.72 7.76
C ALA A 182 24.37 14.85 6.81
N LEU A 183 23.99 13.63 7.23
CA LEU A 183 23.14 12.76 6.44
C LEU A 183 21.67 13.24 6.40
N ALA A 184 21.17 13.87 7.46
CA ALA A 184 19.83 14.46 7.47
C ALA A 184 19.77 15.82 6.77
N THR A 185 20.89 16.56 6.70
CA THR A 185 20.97 17.85 5.99
C THR A 185 21.09 17.69 4.47
N GLY A 186 21.41 16.49 3.98
CA GLY A 186 21.67 16.25 2.55
C GLY A 186 23.01 16.83 2.08
N LEU A 187 23.98 17.00 2.99
CA LEU A 187 25.31 17.48 2.64
C LEU A 187 25.98 16.53 1.63
N GLY A 188 26.43 17.09 0.50
CA GLY A 188 27.11 16.34 -0.55
C GLY A 188 26.18 15.69 -1.60
N LEU A 189 24.87 15.91 -1.51
CA LEU A 189 23.95 15.62 -2.62
C LEU A 189 24.25 16.46 -3.86
N TRP A 190 24.77 17.68 -3.67
CA TRP A 190 25.35 18.49 -4.75
C TRP A 190 26.87 18.29 -4.81
N PRO A 191 27.41 17.65 -5.87
CA PRO A 191 28.84 17.37 -5.98
C PRO A 191 29.72 18.63 -5.89
N LYS A 192 30.98 18.45 -5.50
CA LYS A 192 32.02 19.50 -5.41
C LYS A 192 31.71 20.69 -4.48
N THR A 193 30.58 20.70 -3.76
CA THR A 193 30.21 21.76 -2.80
C THR A 193 30.01 21.22 -1.39
N ASN A 194 30.01 22.13 -0.40
CA ASN A 194 29.63 21.84 0.98
C ASN A 194 28.25 22.44 1.32
N ILE A 195 27.35 22.52 0.32
CA ILE A 195 26.00 23.04 0.49
C ILE A 195 25.08 21.91 0.99
N GLU A 196 24.25 22.22 1.99
CA GLU A 196 23.23 21.32 2.52
C GLU A 196 21.99 21.31 1.62
N PHE A 197 21.74 20.21 0.90
CA PHE A 197 20.58 20.09 0.01
C PHE A 197 19.40 19.40 0.73
N ARG A 198 18.82 20.08 1.72
CA ARG A 198 17.75 19.54 2.57
C ARG A 198 16.51 19.14 1.78
N GLY A 199 16.16 19.90 0.74
CA GLY A 199 15.05 19.60 -0.17
C GLY A 199 15.22 18.32 -1.00
N ALA A 200 16.45 17.79 -1.07
CA ALA A 200 16.75 16.49 -1.64
C ALA A 200 17.17 15.41 -0.62
N ALA A 201 17.23 15.74 0.67
CA ALA A 201 17.67 14.83 1.71
C ALA A 201 16.64 13.71 1.96
N PHE A 202 17.14 12.47 2.09
CA PHE A 202 16.30 11.27 2.24
C PHE A 202 15.23 11.32 3.36
N PRO A 203 15.46 11.93 4.55
CA PRO A 203 14.48 11.89 5.63
C PRO A 203 13.46 13.05 5.59
N SER A 204 13.72 14.15 4.86
CA SER A 204 12.89 15.36 4.93
C SER A 204 12.73 16.16 3.63
N GLY A 205 13.43 15.85 2.54
CA GLY A 205 13.33 16.59 1.28
C GLY A 205 12.04 16.32 0.50
N GLY A 206 11.53 17.33 -0.22
CA GLY A 206 10.34 17.26 -1.06
C GLY A 206 10.43 17.99 -2.40
N ASP A 207 11.62 18.30 -2.92
CA ASP A 207 11.79 19.12 -4.14
C ASP A 207 11.38 18.46 -5.47
N ALA A 208 10.99 17.19 -5.44
CA ALA A 208 10.40 16.49 -6.58
C ALA A 208 9.30 15.53 -6.11
N THR A 209 8.56 14.93 -7.04
CA THR A 209 7.70 13.78 -6.74
C THR A 209 8.53 12.50 -6.61
N ILE A 210 7.90 11.41 -6.16
CA ILE A 210 8.54 10.09 -6.02
C ILE A 210 9.16 9.57 -7.34
N ASP A 211 8.68 10.02 -8.49
CA ASP A 211 9.23 9.66 -9.81
C ASP A 211 10.59 10.33 -10.11
N GLY A 212 10.83 11.54 -9.57
CA GLY A 212 12.07 12.31 -9.79
C GLY A 212 13.10 12.17 -8.66
N LEU A 213 12.63 12.10 -7.41
CA LEU A 213 13.47 11.90 -6.23
C LEU A 213 12.73 11.08 -5.17
N VAL A 214 13.43 10.13 -4.56
CA VAL A 214 12.85 9.18 -3.62
C VAL A 214 13.25 9.57 -2.20
N THR A 215 12.37 10.27 -1.50
CA THR A 215 12.51 10.65 -0.08
C THR A 215 11.32 10.11 0.73
N ILE A 216 11.45 10.05 2.06
CA ILE A 216 10.33 9.61 2.92
C ILE A 216 9.10 10.55 2.81
N PRO A 217 9.25 11.89 2.81
CA PRO A 217 8.11 12.79 2.54
C PRO A 217 7.41 12.52 1.21
N ASN A 218 8.15 12.22 0.15
CA ASN A 218 7.57 11.93 -1.17
C ASN A 218 6.73 10.65 -1.16
N ILE A 219 7.21 9.61 -0.47
CA ILE A 219 6.43 8.37 -0.29
C ILE A 219 5.19 8.61 0.59
N LEU A 220 5.32 9.40 1.67
CA LEU A 220 4.19 9.75 2.54
C LEU A 220 3.14 10.62 1.83
N SER A 221 3.55 11.46 0.89
CA SER A 221 2.65 12.36 0.15
C SER A 221 1.62 11.60 -0.71
N GLU A 222 1.95 10.39 -1.17
CA GLU A 222 1.02 9.49 -1.86
C GLU A 222 -0.11 9.00 -0.93
N PHE A 223 0.14 8.91 0.39
CA PHE A 223 -0.87 8.62 1.40
C PHE A 223 -1.62 9.89 1.83
N ASN A 224 -0.89 10.94 2.23
CA ASN A 224 -1.41 12.23 2.67
C ASN A 224 -0.71 13.39 1.94
N ASN A 225 -1.40 14.01 0.97
CA ASN A 225 -0.88 15.11 0.16
C ASN A 225 -0.86 16.48 0.87
N ARG A 226 -1.13 16.55 2.18
CA ARG A 226 -1.07 17.76 3.02
C ARG A 226 -0.03 17.61 4.14
N LEU A 227 1.10 17.01 3.81
CA LEU A 227 2.21 16.82 4.73
C LEU A 227 2.91 18.15 5.03
N VAL A 228 3.00 18.54 6.30
CA VAL A 228 3.67 19.78 6.74
C VAL A 228 5.06 19.46 7.31
N GLY A 229 5.99 20.42 7.24
CA GLY A 229 7.36 20.28 7.75
C GLY A 229 8.38 19.75 6.75
N VAL A 230 7.92 19.44 5.53
CA VAL A 230 8.76 19.04 4.39
C VAL A 230 9.81 20.12 4.09
N SER A 231 11.03 19.69 3.81
CA SER A 231 12.15 20.56 3.46
C SER A 231 12.20 20.82 1.96
N HIS A 232 12.57 22.03 1.58
CA HIS A 232 12.65 22.48 0.19
C HIS A 232 13.87 23.37 -0.04
N GLY A 233 14.53 23.17 -1.18
CA GLY A 233 15.73 23.89 -1.59
C GLY A 233 16.99 23.50 -0.82
N MET A 234 17.94 24.43 -0.82
CA MET A 234 19.27 24.26 -0.26
C MET A 234 19.59 25.37 0.74
N GLY A 235 20.28 25.04 1.83
CA GLY A 235 20.61 25.99 2.89
C GLY A 235 20.69 25.35 4.27
N THR A 236 21.27 26.09 5.21
CA THR A 236 21.34 25.67 6.61
C THR A 236 20.00 25.81 7.33
N ARG A 237 19.89 25.16 8.48
CA ARG A 237 18.75 25.22 9.41
C ARG A 237 18.19 26.64 9.63
N ASP A 238 19.07 27.64 9.68
CA ASP A 238 18.75 29.02 10.01
C ASP A 238 18.55 29.92 8.77
N GLN A 239 18.88 29.43 7.58
CA GLN A 239 18.64 30.11 6.29
C GLN A 239 17.28 29.74 5.67
N LEU A 240 16.75 28.55 6.01
CA LEU A 240 15.49 28.05 5.50
C LEU A 240 14.32 28.40 6.44
N PRO A 241 13.07 28.52 5.92
CA PRO A 241 11.91 28.89 6.74
C PRO A 241 11.69 27.96 7.94
N GLU A 242 11.29 28.52 9.09
CA GLU A 242 11.02 27.73 10.31
C GLU A 242 9.88 26.70 10.16
N THR A 243 9.03 26.88 9.13
CA THR A 243 7.98 25.93 8.75
C THR A 243 8.54 24.64 8.13
N GLN A 244 9.79 24.63 7.67
CA GLN A 244 10.54 23.42 7.36
C GLN A 244 11.14 22.85 8.65
N LEU A 245 10.74 21.63 9.01
CA LEU A 245 11.03 21.03 10.31
C LEU A 245 12.28 20.12 10.29
N SER A 246 13.20 20.36 9.36
CA SER A 246 14.55 19.80 9.41
C SER A 246 15.45 20.67 10.29
N VAL A 247 15.70 20.20 11.51
CA VAL A 247 16.58 20.86 12.50
C VAL A 247 17.95 20.18 12.62
N ALA A 248 18.24 19.22 11.75
CA ALA A 248 19.56 18.58 11.65
C ALA A 248 20.68 19.60 11.39
N GLU A 249 21.91 19.27 11.77
CA GLU A 249 23.09 20.14 11.64
C GLU A 249 24.28 19.31 11.16
N SER A 250 24.97 19.75 10.10
CA SER A 250 26.18 19.07 9.63
C SER A 250 27.29 19.10 10.70
N GLY A 251 27.99 17.99 10.90
CA GLY A 251 28.97 17.82 11.98
C GLY A 251 28.39 17.61 13.38
N ALA A 252 27.06 17.48 13.54
CA ALA A 252 26.46 17.20 14.84
C ALA A 252 26.81 15.79 15.36
N THR A 253 27.23 15.71 16.63
CA THR A 253 27.39 14.46 17.38
C THR A 253 26.19 14.22 18.30
N THR A 254 26.14 13.06 18.96
CA THR A 254 25.02 12.73 19.87
C THR A 254 24.84 13.75 21.00
N ASP A 255 25.91 14.45 21.40
CA ASP A 255 25.90 15.58 22.34
C ASP A 255 24.90 16.70 21.97
N LYS A 256 24.67 16.93 20.66
CA LYS A 256 23.80 18.00 20.14
C LYS A 256 22.31 17.62 20.08
N MET A 257 21.97 16.35 20.27
CA MET A 257 20.59 15.87 20.16
C MET A 257 19.58 16.59 21.08
N PRO A 258 19.88 16.93 22.35
CA PRO A 258 18.98 17.71 23.20
C PRO A 258 18.76 19.15 22.74
N GLU A 259 19.69 19.75 22.00
CA GLU A 259 19.58 21.10 21.47
C GLU A 259 18.62 21.10 20.27
N GLN A 260 18.85 20.21 19.31
CA GLN A 260 17.95 20.02 18.18
C GLN A 260 16.52 19.64 18.63
N ALA A 261 16.37 18.83 19.69
CA ALA A 261 15.05 18.46 20.21
C ALA A 261 14.26 19.69 20.72
N LYS A 262 14.95 20.62 21.39
CA LYS A 262 14.35 21.88 21.85
C LYS A 262 14.00 22.80 20.68
N GLU A 263 14.86 22.88 19.67
CA GLU A 263 14.64 23.69 18.47
C GLU A 263 13.46 23.16 17.64
N LEU A 264 13.32 21.84 17.47
CA LEU A 264 12.15 21.24 16.83
C LEU A 264 10.86 21.56 17.60
N VAL A 265 10.87 21.41 18.93
CA VAL A 265 9.73 21.78 19.77
C VAL A 265 9.39 23.28 19.68
N ARG A 266 10.40 24.15 19.54
CA ARG A 266 10.19 25.59 19.33
C ARG A 266 9.50 25.87 17.99
N ARG A 267 10.00 25.30 16.89
CA ARG A 267 9.39 25.45 15.55
C ARG A 267 7.96 24.93 15.51
N LEU A 268 7.71 23.74 16.08
CA LEU A 268 6.37 23.15 16.16
C LEU A 268 5.37 24.03 16.94
N LYS A 269 5.81 24.69 18.03
CA LYS A 269 4.98 25.64 18.78
C LYS A 269 4.67 26.94 18.03
N ASN A 270 5.50 27.28 17.03
CA ASN A 270 5.33 28.45 16.17
C ASN A 270 4.58 28.12 14.86
N LEU A 271 4.28 26.85 14.60
CA LEU A 271 3.63 26.38 13.38
C LEU A 271 2.17 26.82 13.35
N VAL A 272 1.74 27.47 12.27
CA VAL A 272 0.38 28.06 12.15
C VAL A 272 -0.50 27.31 11.15
N GLU A 273 0.11 26.53 10.27
CA GLU A 273 -0.54 25.76 9.20
C GLU A 273 -1.32 24.55 9.73
N VAL A 274 -0.90 23.99 10.86
CA VAL A 274 -1.48 22.80 11.46
C VAL A 274 -1.25 22.76 12.98
N ASP A 275 -2.30 22.42 13.74
CA ASP A 275 -2.18 22.18 15.17
C ASP A 275 -1.42 20.87 15.44
N TYR A 276 -0.14 21.00 15.78
CA TYR A 276 0.74 19.86 16.07
C TYR A 276 0.29 19.03 17.28
N THR A 277 -0.58 19.55 18.15
CA THR A 277 -1.08 18.81 19.33
C THR A 277 -2.12 17.76 18.94
N GLN A 278 -2.85 18.00 17.85
CA GLN A 278 -3.92 17.12 17.38
C GLN A 278 -3.47 16.16 16.27
N HIS A 279 -2.27 16.33 15.72
CA HIS A 279 -1.80 15.60 14.54
C HIS A 279 -0.59 14.71 14.85
N TRP A 280 -0.43 13.61 14.12
CA TRP A 280 0.76 12.77 14.26
C TRP A 280 1.97 13.37 13.56
N ILE A 281 3.06 13.42 14.31
CA ILE A 281 4.37 13.86 13.86
C ILE A 281 5.27 12.63 13.66
N MET A 282 5.84 12.48 12.48
CA MET A 282 6.93 11.55 12.24
C MET A 282 8.26 12.31 12.33
N VAL A 283 9.11 11.95 13.30
CA VAL A 283 10.43 12.56 13.47
C VAL A 283 11.48 11.54 13.04
N ILE A 284 12.22 11.81 11.96
CA ILE A 284 13.29 10.93 11.48
C ILE A 284 14.64 11.51 11.93
N VAL A 285 15.34 10.76 12.76
CA VAL A 285 16.64 11.15 13.33
C VAL A 285 17.73 10.31 12.69
N THR A 286 18.76 10.91 12.12
CA THR A 286 19.94 10.18 11.61
C THR A 286 21.21 10.71 12.29
N ILE A 287 21.77 9.94 13.22
CA ILE A 287 22.88 10.43 14.04
C ILE A 287 23.96 9.37 14.21
N GLY A 288 25.22 9.80 14.17
CA GLY A 288 26.36 8.99 14.55
C GLY A 288 27.34 8.70 13.42
N THR A 289 27.02 9.04 12.17
CA THR A 289 27.99 8.87 11.08
C THR A 289 29.18 9.82 11.29
N GLU A 290 28.91 11.06 11.70
CA GLU A 290 29.94 12.02 12.11
C GLU A 290 30.75 11.54 13.32
N GLU A 291 30.11 10.99 14.34
CA GLU A 291 30.75 10.53 15.58
C GLU A 291 31.64 9.29 15.35
N VAL A 292 31.14 8.32 14.57
CA VAL A 292 31.91 7.16 14.12
C VAL A 292 33.09 7.55 13.23
N CYS A 293 32.96 8.60 12.39
CA CYS A 293 34.03 8.97 11.46
C CYS A 293 35.08 9.96 11.97
N SER A 294 34.69 10.88 12.87
CA SER A 294 35.61 11.89 13.42
C SER A 294 36.27 11.44 14.72
N ARG A 295 35.55 10.68 15.57
CA ARG A 295 36.00 10.32 16.93
C ARG A 295 36.18 8.82 17.13
N CYS A 296 35.51 7.98 16.34
CA CYS A 296 35.45 6.51 16.54
C CYS A 296 34.94 6.13 17.94
N THR A 297 34.01 6.91 18.48
CA THR A 297 33.46 6.74 19.84
C THR A 297 32.03 6.20 19.84
N SER A 298 31.72 5.43 20.89
CA SER A 298 30.37 5.03 21.29
C SER A 298 29.47 6.26 21.51
N PRO A 299 28.14 6.15 21.36
CA PRO A 299 27.24 7.29 21.46
C PRO A 299 27.09 7.82 22.90
N ASN A 300 26.86 9.12 23.04
CA ASN A 300 26.45 9.73 24.31
C ASN A 300 24.99 9.34 24.62
N PHE A 301 24.83 8.19 25.28
CA PHE A 301 23.52 7.65 25.69
C PHE A 301 22.70 8.67 26.50
N THR A 302 23.31 9.39 27.43
CA THR A 302 22.62 10.40 28.24
C THR A 302 22.06 11.55 27.40
N ALA A 303 22.80 11.99 26.37
CA ALA A 303 22.30 13.02 25.45
C ALA A 303 21.15 12.49 24.57
N LEU A 304 21.22 11.24 24.12
CA LEU A 304 20.12 10.58 23.40
C LEU A 304 18.85 10.46 24.27
N THR A 305 18.98 9.96 25.51
CA THR A 305 17.87 9.87 26.47
C THR A 305 17.24 11.23 26.72
N ASN A 306 18.05 12.25 27.04
CA ASN A 306 17.56 13.61 27.25
C ASN A 306 16.81 14.18 26.04
N ALA A 307 17.27 13.90 24.82
CA ALA A 307 16.61 14.36 23.60
C ALA A 307 15.22 13.68 23.43
N ILE A 308 15.15 12.37 23.63
CA ILE A 308 13.88 11.62 23.54
C ILE A 308 12.91 12.03 24.65
N ASP A 309 13.37 12.24 25.89
CA ASP A 309 12.55 12.73 26.99
C ASP A 309 11.99 14.13 26.72
N ILE A 310 12.78 15.02 26.09
CA ILE A 310 12.30 16.35 25.64
C ILE A 310 11.19 16.21 24.59
N LEU A 311 11.34 15.31 23.62
CA LEU A 311 10.31 15.05 22.61
C LEU A 311 9.05 14.44 23.25
N GLN A 312 9.19 13.43 24.12
CA GLN A 312 8.06 12.79 24.82
C GLN A 312 7.28 13.78 25.68
N ALA A 313 7.96 14.71 26.35
CA ALA A 313 7.31 15.71 27.20
C ALA A 313 6.52 16.79 26.42
N HIS A 314 6.83 17.01 25.13
CA HIS A 314 6.29 18.13 24.35
C HIS A 314 5.48 17.72 23.12
N LEU A 315 5.66 16.52 22.59
CA LEU A 315 4.97 16.01 21.41
C LEU A 315 3.90 14.99 21.82
N PRO A 316 2.61 15.38 21.90
CA PRO A 316 1.57 14.49 22.41
C PRO A 316 1.27 13.31 21.47
N ARG A 317 1.58 13.43 20.18
CA ARG A 317 1.36 12.41 19.15
C ARG A 317 2.57 12.32 18.23
N ALA A 318 3.53 11.46 18.56
CA ALA A 318 4.76 11.33 17.79
C ALA A 318 5.26 9.89 17.62
N PHE A 319 5.79 9.63 16.44
CA PHE A 319 6.57 8.45 16.11
C PHE A 319 7.99 8.88 15.76
N VAL A 320 8.95 8.57 16.62
CA VAL A 320 10.36 8.92 16.41
C VAL A 320 11.10 7.71 15.82
N VAL A 321 11.58 7.83 14.60
CA VAL A 321 12.41 6.81 13.95
C VAL A 321 13.86 7.25 14.09
N LEU A 322 14.59 6.58 14.98
CA LEU A 322 15.99 6.90 15.30
C LEU A 322 16.91 5.92 14.56
N LEU A 323 17.76 6.46 13.68
CA LEU A 323 18.74 5.73 12.90
C LEU A 323 20.15 6.07 13.36
N GLY A 324 20.92 5.02 13.62
CA GLY A 324 22.34 5.12 13.92
C GLY A 324 23.23 5.28 12.67
N PRO A 325 24.54 5.06 12.82
CA PRO A 325 25.54 5.24 11.77
C PRO A 325 25.24 4.43 10.51
N ILE A 326 25.72 4.91 9.36
CA ILE A 326 25.60 4.17 8.09
C ILE A 326 26.49 2.93 8.06
N HIS A 327 25.89 1.81 7.66
CA HIS A 327 26.59 0.56 7.42
C HIS A 327 26.38 0.12 5.97
N VAL A 328 27.34 0.43 5.12
CA VAL A 328 27.24 0.16 3.68
C VAL A 328 28.14 -1.01 3.32
N SER A 329 27.59 -2.08 2.75
CA SER A 329 28.32 -3.33 2.53
C SER A 329 27.96 -4.05 1.22
N PHE A 330 28.82 -5.00 0.83
CA PHE A 330 28.52 -5.95 -0.24
C PHE A 330 27.62 -7.08 0.28
N PRO A 331 26.67 -7.62 -0.51
CA PRO A 331 25.82 -8.75 -0.13
C PRO A 331 26.62 -9.99 0.34
N HIS A 332 27.77 -10.26 -0.28
CA HIS A 332 28.64 -11.38 0.09
C HIS A 332 29.61 -11.07 1.25
N LYS A 333 29.62 -9.83 1.77
CA LYS A 333 30.52 -9.36 2.84
C LYS A 333 29.79 -8.41 3.78
N LEU A 334 28.68 -8.87 4.35
CA LEU A 334 27.80 -8.06 5.23
C LEU A 334 28.53 -7.44 6.43
N LYS A 335 29.58 -8.08 6.97
CA LYS A 335 30.41 -7.52 8.05
C LYS A 335 31.33 -6.36 7.62
N GLY A 336 31.58 -6.19 6.32
CA GLY A 336 32.50 -5.18 5.80
C GLY A 336 31.82 -3.83 5.58
N ASN A 337 31.90 -2.93 6.57
CA ASN A 337 31.42 -1.56 6.42
C ASN A 337 32.39 -0.71 5.57
N LEU A 338 31.92 -0.22 4.42
CA LEU A 338 32.66 0.70 3.55
C LEU A 338 32.89 2.09 4.15
N LEU A 339 32.19 2.43 5.24
CA LEU A 339 32.42 3.64 6.00
C LEU A 339 33.84 3.66 6.61
N LYS A 340 34.37 2.49 7.03
CA LYS A 340 35.69 2.35 7.65
C LYS A 340 36.81 2.99 6.82
N SER A 341 36.81 2.81 5.49
CA SER A 341 37.87 3.34 4.62
C SER A 341 37.69 4.82 4.26
N ARG A 342 36.65 5.48 4.76
CA ARG A 342 36.26 6.88 4.48
C ARG A 342 36.33 7.79 5.70
N CYS A 343 36.30 7.20 6.90
CA CYS A 343 36.55 7.91 8.15
C CYS A 343 38.04 8.08 8.39
N GLU A 344 38.46 9.23 8.92
CA GLU A 344 39.85 9.46 9.31
C GLU A 344 40.29 8.52 10.43
N CYS A 345 39.51 8.43 11.52
CA CYS A 345 39.88 7.67 12.71
C CYS A 345 39.86 6.13 12.54
N SER A 346 39.10 5.59 11.58
CA SER A 346 38.96 4.14 11.38
C SER A 346 39.61 3.58 10.12
N ARG A 347 40.16 4.42 9.21
CA ARG A 347 40.83 3.97 7.97
C ARG A 347 41.91 2.91 8.25
N GLU A 348 42.80 3.21 9.18
CA GLU A 348 43.95 2.37 9.55
C GLU A 348 43.69 1.48 10.79
N ALA A 349 42.55 1.65 11.47
CA ALA A 349 42.18 0.86 12.64
C ALA A 349 41.91 -0.62 12.30
N SER A 350 41.88 -1.48 13.33
CA SER A 350 41.47 -2.88 13.18
C SER A 350 39.99 -3.02 12.82
N ASN A 351 39.62 -4.13 12.19
CA ASN A 351 38.19 -4.46 11.99
C ASN A 351 37.47 -4.69 13.33
N THR A 352 38.20 -5.15 14.37
CA THR A 352 37.63 -5.36 15.71
C THR A 352 37.16 -4.07 16.36
N LEU A 353 37.79 -2.92 16.08
CA LEU A 353 37.30 -1.61 16.54
C LEU A 353 35.91 -1.30 15.95
N MET A 354 35.72 -1.55 14.66
CA MET A 354 34.42 -1.34 14.01
C MET A 354 33.34 -2.32 14.51
N GLU A 355 33.70 -3.58 14.78
CA GLU A 355 32.80 -4.57 15.37
C GLU A 355 32.41 -4.19 16.82
N GLN A 356 33.34 -3.67 17.62
CA GLN A 356 33.07 -3.16 18.97
C GLN A 356 32.19 -1.90 18.94
N LEU A 357 32.51 -0.95 18.07
CA LEU A 357 31.76 0.29 17.90
C LEU A 357 30.32 0.02 17.46
N SER A 358 30.11 -0.89 16.49
CA SER A 358 28.79 -1.39 16.09
C SER A 358 28.02 -1.99 17.28
N ALA A 359 28.68 -2.83 18.11
CA ALA A 359 28.07 -3.44 19.29
C ALA A 359 27.70 -2.41 20.38
N ASP A 360 28.50 -1.36 20.57
CA ASP A 360 28.22 -0.28 21.51
C ASP A 360 27.02 0.57 21.06
N TRP A 361 26.99 0.98 19.79
CA TRP A 361 25.87 1.69 19.18
C TRP A 361 24.58 0.88 19.26
N LYS A 362 24.65 -0.42 18.96
CA LYS A 362 23.54 -1.36 19.15
C LYS A 362 23.06 -1.39 20.61
N THR A 363 23.96 -1.59 21.56
CA THR A 363 23.63 -1.68 23.00
C THR A 363 22.98 -0.39 23.50
N ALA A 364 23.45 0.77 23.06
CA ALA A 364 22.88 2.07 23.44
C ALA A 364 21.46 2.26 22.88
N PHE A 365 21.21 1.86 21.63
CA PHE A 365 19.90 1.98 20.99
C PHE A 365 18.88 1.00 21.57
N GLU A 366 19.28 -0.25 21.87
CA GLU A 366 18.44 -1.23 22.57
C GLU A 366 18.01 -0.71 23.95
N LYS A 367 18.95 -0.16 24.74
CA LYS A 367 18.66 0.48 26.04
C LYS A 367 17.74 1.70 25.92
N LEU A 368 17.85 2.46 24.83
CA LEU A 368 17.02 3.65 24.61
C LEU A 368 15.57 3.26 24.23
N GLN A 369 15.41 2.21 23.43
CA GLN A 369 14.12 1.60 23.15
C GLN A 369 13.47 1.09 24.44
N GLU A 370 14.23 0.37 25.28
CA GLU A 370 13.78 -0.13 26.58
C GLU A 370 13.39 1.00 27.54
N HIS A 371 14.18 2.08 27.64
CA HIS A 371 13.87 3.27 28.44
C HIS A 371 12.51 3.86 28.09
N VAL A 372 12.18 3.99 26.81
CA VAL A 372 10.88 4.50 26.36
C VAL A 372 9.76 3.49 26.58
N ASP A 373 9.96 2.23 26.20
CA ASP A 373 8.89 1.22 26.25
C ASP A 373 8.51 0.81 27.69
N THR A 374 9.46 0.90 28.63
CA THR A 374 9.22 0.63 30.07
C THR A 374 8.73 1.85 30.86
N ASN A 375 8.77 3.06 30.30
CA ASN A 375 8.36 4.29 30.98
C ASN A 375 6.84 4.27 31.28
N PRO A 376 6.41 4.23 32.56
CA PRO A 376 5.00 4.14 32.92
C PRO A 376 4.19 5.42 32.62
N PHE A 377 4.88 6.53 32.35
CA PHE A 377 4.28 7.81 31.97
C PHE A 377 4.24 8.04 30.46
N ARG A 378 4.67 7.07 29.64
CA ARG A 378 4.60 7.19 28.18
C ARG A 378 3.14 7.15 27.72
N PRO A 379 2.64 8.17 26.99
CA PRO A 379 1.29 8.12 26.44
C PRO A 379 1.23 7.07 25.30
N PRO A 380 0.08 6.43 25.06
CA PRO A 380 -0.08 5.44 23.99
C PRO A 380 0.13 6.03 22.58
N THR A 381 0.11 7.37 22.47
CA THR A 381 0.36 8.17 21.27
C THR A 381 1.81 8.62 21.09
N PHE A 382 2.74 8.20 21.96
CA PHE A 382 4.18 8.40 21.77
C PHE A 382 4.88 7.04 21.70
N GLY A 383 5.81 6.90 20.75
CA GLY A 383 6.74 5.78 20.73
C GLY A 383 7.92 6.02 19.80
N ILE A 384 8.97 5.25 20.01
CA ILE A 384 10.19 5.31 19.20
C ILE A 384 10.42 3.96 18.50
N LEU A 385 11.19 4.01 17.41
CA LEU A 385 11.81 2.85 16.77
C LEU A 385 13.29 3.15 16.61
N ALA A 386 14.11 2.63 17.53
CA ALA A 386 15.55 2.75 17.50
C ALA A 386 16.16 1.64 16.63
N ILE A 387 16.74 2.01 15.47
CA ILE A 387 17.44 1.11 14.57
C ILE A 387 18.93 1.47 14.62
N PRO A 388 19.80 0.58 15.14
CA PRO A 388 21.17 0.95 15.53
C PRO A 388 22.11 1.25 14.37
N GLU A 389 21.78 0.81 13.15
CA GLU A 389 22.56 1.05 11.95
C GLU A 389 21.65 1.24 10.73
N LEU A 390 22.02 2.15 9.83
CA LEU A 390 21.39 2.29 8.52
C LEU A 390 22.10 1.33 7.53
N THR A 391 21.63 0.09 7.49
CA THR A 391 22.29 -1.03 6.78
C THR A 391 21.96 -1.08 5.29
N ILE A 392 22.82 -0.54 4.42
CA ILE A 392 22.61 -0.53 2.96
C ILE A 392 23.47 -1.59 2.27
N THR A 393 22.83 -2.56 1.61
CA THR A 393 23.50 -3.61 0.82
C THR A 393 23.41 -3.31 -0.68
N SER A 394 24.52 -3.47 -1.42
CA SER A 394 24.52 -3.26 -2.88
C SER A 394 25.60 -4.07 -3.58
N ARG A 395 25.33 -4.55 -4.81
CA ARG A 395 26.34 -5.17 -5.68
C ARG A 395 27.49 -4.20 -6.01
N TYR A 396 27.18 -2.91 -6.10
CA TYR A 396 28.12 -1.82 -6.34
C TYR A 396 28.02 -0.76 -5.23
N PRO A 397 28.49 -1.07 -4.00
CA PRO A 397 28.25 -0.22 -2.83
C PRO A 397 29.17 1.02 -2.80
N TYR A 398 30.31 0.99 -3.52
CA TYR A 398 31.17 2.17 -3.67
C TYR A 398 30.45 3.34 -4.36
N GLY A 399 29.61 3.06 -5.37
CA GLY A 399 28.85 4.06 -6.11
C GLY A 399 27.67 4.67 -5.34
N LEU A 400 27.53 4.38 -4.04
CA LEU A 400 26.56 5.02 -3.15
C LEU A 400 27.15 6.19 -2.34
N PHE A 401 28.49 6.28 -2.29
CA PHE A 401 29.21 7.35 -1.62
C PHE A 401 29.71 8.41 -2.60
N ILE A 402 30.02 9.58 -2.07
CA ILE A 402 30.95 10.51 -2.71
C ILE A 402 32.38 9.92 -2.59
N PRO A 403 33.24 10.03 -3.63
CA PRO A 403 34.62 9.57 -3.55
C PRO A 403 35.36 10.11 -2.32
N ASN A 404 36.00 9.20 -1.58
CA ASN A 404 36.81 9.47 -0.37
C ASN A 404 36.13 10.22 0.80
N LYS A 405 34.83 10.54 0.72
CA LYS A 405 34.06 11.18 1.82
C LYS A 405 33.10 10.17 2.47
N PRO A 406 32.81 10.30 3.78
CA PRO A 406 31.82 9.47 4.49
C PRO A 406 30.35 9.90 4.22
N LEU A 407 30.09 10.54 3.09
CA LEU A 407 28.79 11.10 2.72
C LEU A 407 28.15 10.28 1.58
N LEU A 408 26.85 10.03 1.68
CA LEU A 408 26.08 9.39 0.60
C LEU A 408 25.87 10.38 -0.55
N ASN A 409 25.92 9.86 -1.78
CA ASN A 409 25.52 10.62 -2.97
C ASN A 409 24.02 10.45 -3.24
N ARG A 410 23.48 11.07 -4.30
CA ARG A 410 22.05 10.94 -4.70
C ARG A 410 21.56 9.48 -4.78
N ARG A 411 22.39 8.56 -5.27
CA ARG A 411 22.07 7.12 -5.33
C ARG A 411 22.06 6.50 -3.94
N GLY A 412 23.01 6.84 -3.08
CA GLY A 412 23.04 6.41 -1.69
C GLY A 412 21.81 6.85 -0.90
N HIS A 413 21.40 8.12 -1.02
CA HIS A 413 20.18 8.64 -0.39
C HIS A 413 18.91 7.92 -0.89
N ASN A 414 18.77 7.67 -2.20
CA ASN A 414 17.64 6.89 -2.73
C ASN A 414 17.59 5.47 -2.13
N TYR A 415 18.74 4.81 -1.93
CA TYR A 415 18.81 3.49 -1.28
C TYR A 415 18.45 3.59 0.22
N ALA A 416 18.90 4.64 0.91
CA ALA A 416 18.56 4.89 2.32
C ALA A 416 17.04 5.06 2.51
N THR A 417 16.38 5.87 1.67
CA THR A 417 14.91 6.01 1.69
C THR A 417 14.22 4.67 1.51
N LYS A 418 14.59 3.94 0.45
CA LYS A 418 13.95 2.68 0.07
C LYS A 418 14.11 1.60 1.14
N TRP A 419 15.31 1.48 1.68
CA TRP A 419 15.60 0.60 2.81
C TRP A 419 14.76 0.96 4.03
N LEU A 420 14.74 2.25 4.41
CA LEU A 420 14.01 2.70 5.59
C LEU A 420 12.51 2.45 5.44
N TRP A 421 11.93 2.84 4.30
CA TRP A 421 10.52 2.60 4.02
C TRP A 421 10.15 1.12 4.10
N ASN A 422 10.89 0.25 3.40
CA ASN A 422 10.63 -1.18 3.43
C ASN A 422 10.83 -1.77 4.84
N ARG A 423 11.82 -1.29 5.61
CA ARG A 423 12.06 -1.69 7.01
C ARG A 423 10.95 -1.24 7.96
N LEU A 424 10.32 -0.10 7.71
CA LEU A 424 9.16 0.41 8.47
C LEU A 424 7.87 -0.37 8.16
N ILE A 425 7.70 -0.88 6.93
CA ILE A 425 6.51 -1.64 6.52
C ILE A 425 6.62 -3.15 6.81
N ALA A 426 7.77 -3.77 6.52
CA ALA A 426 7.97 -5.22 6.74
C ALA A 426 8.40 -5.57 8.18
N GLY A 427 8.96 -4.62 8.93
CA GLY A 427 9.48 -4.85 10.28
C GLY A 427 10.85 -5.55 10.29
N GLU A 428 11.19 -6.16 11.42
CA GLU A 428 12.50 -6.83 11.64
C GLU A 428 12.77 -7.98 10.66
N ASN A 429 11.71 -8.62 10.16
CA ASN A 429 11.82 -9.72 9.19
C ASN A 429 12.18 -9.25 7.76
N TYR A 430 12.52 -7.98 7.56
CA TYR A 430 13.00 -7.46 6.28
C TYR A 430 14.38 -8.04 5.93
N ASN A 431 14.40 -9.11 5.13
CA ASN A 431 15.61 -9.86 4.84
C ASN A 431 16.54 -9.16 3.81
N LEU A 432 17.55 -8.46 4.34
CA LEU A 432 18.58 -7.76 3.56
C LEU A 432 19.46 -8.67 2.68
N SER A 433 19.43 -9.98 2.90
CA SER A 433 20.23 -10.96 2.15
C SER A 433 19.60 -11.32 0.81
N ALA A 434 18.29 -11.18 0.68
CA ALA A 434 17.53 -11.41 -0.56
C ALA A 434 17.13 -10.11 -1.27
N ALA A 435 17.09 -8.99 -0.52
CA ALA A 435 16.80 -7.66 -1.03
C ALA A 435 17.94 -7.13 -1.91
N VAL A 436 17.79 -7.24 -3.23
CA VAL A 436 18.66 -6.55 -4.18
C VAL A 436 18.12 -5.13 -4.30
N LEU A 437 18.55 -4.22 -3.43
CA LEU A 437 18.01 -2.84 -3.35
C LEU A 437 18.06 -2.06 -4.69
N SER A 438 18.90 -2.45 -5.66
CA SER A 438 18.89 -1.91 -7.03
C SER A 438 17.69 -2.33 -7.91
N GLN A 439 17.03 -3.44 -7.56
CA GLN A 439 15.99 -4.15 -8.31
C GLN A 439 14.76 -4.50 -7.46
N ASP A 440 14.70 -4.08 -6.20
CA ASP A 440 13.54 -4.32 -5.33
C ASP A 440 12.41 -3.33 -5.57
N ALA A 441 11.22 -3.68 -5.11
CA ALA A 441 10.09 -2.78 -5.04
C ALA A 441 10.07 -1.89 -3.78
N TYR A 442 9.25 -0.84 -3.83
CA TYR A 442 8.66 -0.28 -2.60
C TYR A 442 7.53 -1.19 -2.12
N PHE A 443 7.50 -1.49 -0.83
CA PHE A 443 6.43 -2.26 -0.22
C PHE A 443 5.24 -1.39 0.15
N CYS A 444 4.04 -1.84 -0.20
CA CYS A 444 2.81 -1.28 0.35
C CYS A 444 2.50 -1.90 1.73
N PRO A 445 1.82 -1.14 2.62
CA PRO A 445 1.26 -1.71 3.85
C PRO A 445 0.36 -2.91 3.54
N SER A 446 0.51 -3.99 4.30
CA SER A 446 -0.30 -5.20 4.09
C SER A 446 -1.72 -5.00 4.64
N ILE A 447 -2.74 -5.53 3.96
CA ILE A 447 -4.14 -5.43 4.42
C ILE A 447 -4.32 -6.06 5.82
N GLY A 448 -3.55 -7.09 6.15
CA GLY A 448 -3.56 -7.74 7.48
C GLY A 448 -2.79 -6.98 8.57
N CYS A 449 -1.93 -6.02 8.21
CA CYS A 449 -1.31 -5.08 9.13
C CYS A 449 -0.88 -3.81 8.37
N PRO A 450 -1.78 -2.82 8.24
CA PRO A 450 -1.57 -1.61 7.45
C PRO A 450 -0.91 -0.48 8.27
N TYR A 451 -0.05 -0.86 9.23
CA TYR A 451 0.57 0.03 10.21
C TYR A 451 2.08 -0.01 10.10
N PHE A 452 2.76 1.06 10.54
CA PHE A 452 4.22 1.01 10.73
C PHE A 452 4.58 -0.04 11.77
N ARG A 453 5.60 -0.84 11.49
CA ARG A 453 6.05 -1.92 12.38
C ARG A 453 6.90 -1.35 13.51
N ASN A 454 6.45 -1.60 14.74
CA ASN A 454 7.08 -1.13 15.97
C ASN A 454 6.85 -2.13 17.12
N THR A 455 7.43 -1.84 18.29
CA THR A 455 7.36 -2.72 19.47
C THR A 455 5.92 -2.97 19.94
N ALA A 456 5.01 -2.00 19.81
CA ALA A 456 3.61 -2.12 20.21
C ALA A 456 2.77 -3.08 19.33
N ASN A 457 3.15 -3.30 18.06
CA ASN A 457 2.47 -4.24 17.15
C ASN A 457 3.33 -5.45 16.72
N ALA A 458 4.46 -5.67 17.38
CA ALA A 458 5.39 -6.79 17.12
C ALA A 458 4.72 -8.18 17.21
N HIS A 459 3.81 -8.37 18.18
CA HIS A 459 3.09 -9.64 18.38
C HIS A 459 1.82 -9.80 17.52
N GLY A 460 1.51 -8.83 16.65
CA GLY A 460 0.33 -8.82 15.80
C GLY A 460 -0.39 -7.47 15.81
N CYS A 461 -1.15 -7.21 14.75
CA CYS A 461 -1.83 -5.95 14.52
C CYS A 461 -3.34 -6.12 14.77
N GLN A 462 -3.94 -5.23 15.56
CA GLN A 462 -5.37 -5.24 15.83
C GLN A 462 -6.07 -4.32 14.84
N LEU A 463 -6.82 -4.89 13.90
CA LEU A 463 -7.66 -4.12 12.99
C LEU A 463 -8.96 -3.75 13.71
N LEU A 464 -9.40 -2.51 13.55
CA LEU A 464 -10.66 -2.01 14.07
C LEU A 464 -11.42 -1.31 12.95
N SER A 465 -12.55 -1.85 12.49
CA SER A 465 -13.35 -1.17 11.47
C SER A 465 -14.05 0.07 12.03
N LEU A 466 -14.38 1.03 11.17
CA LEU A 466 -15.11 2.24 11.58
C LEU A 466 -16.49 1.92 12.18
N SER A 467 -17.16 0.86 11.73
CA SER A 467 -18.45 0.43 12.27
C SER A 467 -18.32 -0.16 13.68
N GLU A 468 -17.30 -0.99 13.94
CA GLU A 468 -16.98 -1.52 15.26
C GLU A 468 -16.51 -0.42 16.23
N ALA A 469 -15.70 0.54 15.75
CA ALA A 469 -15.28 1.69 16.53
C ALA A 469 -16.50 2.51 16.99
N LYS A 470 -17.43 2.79 16.07
CA LYS A 470 -18.68 3.51 16.34
C LYS A 470 -19.61 2.74 17.28
N GLU A 471 -19.70 1.41 17.15
CA GLU A 471 -20.45 0.60 18.12
C GLU A 471 -19.81 0.64 19.51
N LYS A 472 -18.47 0.53 19.63
CA LYS A 472 -17.77 0.64 20.91
C LYS A 472 -18.00 2.01 21.57
N GLU A 473 -17.91 3.10 20.80
CA GLU A 473 -18.15 4.46 21.27
C GLU A 473 -19.60 4.65 21.78
N LEU A 474 -20.59 4.18 21.01
CA LEU A 474 -22.00 4.16 21.41
C LEU A 474 -22.27 3.30 22.67
N LEU A 475 -21.50 2.22 22.88
CA LEU A 475 -21.61 1.35 24.05
C LEU A 475 -20.89 1.90 25.28
N LEU A 476 -19.87 2.73 25.13
CA LEU A 476 -19.11 3.32 26.23
C LEU A 476 -19.74 4.63 26.74
N GLY A 477 -20.38 5.39 25.86
CA GLY A 477 -21.01 6.67 26.17
C GLY A 477 -20.00 7.77 26.55
N VAL A 478 -20.46 9.01 26.58
CA VAL A 478 -19.62 10.19 26.88
C VAL A 478 -19.04 10.13 28.31
N ASP A 479 -19.69 9.42 29.23
CA ASP A 479 -19.29 9.29 30.64
C ASP A 479 -18.46 8.02 30.96
N GLY A 480 -18.01 7.27 29.95
CA GLY A 480 -17.21 6.04 30.14
C GLY A 480 -17.93 4.88 30.87
N LYS A 481 -19.23 5.01 31.13
CA LYS A 481 -20.06 3.96 31.74
C LYS A 481 -20.69 3.12 30.65
N VAL A 482 -20.28 1.85 30.57
CA VAL A 482 -20.84 0.86 29.66
C VAL A 482 -22.36 0.90 29.66
N LEU A 483 -22.95 1.49 28.63
CA LEU A 483 -24.34 1.32 28.23
C LEU A 483 -24.48 -0.13 27.80
N LYS A 484 -24.74 -1.00 28.79
CA LYS A 484 -25.02 -2.42 28.56
C LYS A 484 -26.06 -2.52 27.44
N LYS A 485 -25.62 -2.94 26.25
CA LYS A 485 -26.48 -3.35 25.13
C LYS A 485 -27.60 -4.16 25.75
N ARG A 486 -28.85 -3.66 25.71
CA ARG A 486 -29.96 -4.19 26.52
C ARG A 486 -30.16 -5.66 26.15
N ARG A 487 -29.48 -6.55 26.91
CA ARG A 487 -29.45 -7.99 26.71
C ARG A 487 -30.92 -8.39 26.72
N ARG A 488 -31.46 -8.79 25.55
CA ARG A 488 -32.89 -9.11 25.44
C ARG A 488 -33.19 -10.08 26.57
N THR A 489 -34.05 -9.68 27.51
CA THR A 489 -34.30 -10.48 28.71
C THR A 489 -34.75 -11.87 28.26
N PRO A 490 -34.35 -12.95 28.97
CA PRO A 490 -34.71 -14.30 28.56
C PRO A 490 -36.23 -14.42 28.34
N GLU A 491 -37.02 -13.72 29.16
CA GLU A 491 -38.47 -13.49 29.01
C GLU A 491 -38.89 -13.05 27.60
N ARG A 492 -38.23 -12.05 26.98
CA ARG A 492 -38.55 -11.63 25.60
C ARG A 492 -38.20 -12.70 24.58
N LEU A 493 -37.15 -13.49 24.82
CA LEU A 493 -36.80 -14.60 23.95
C LEU A 493 -37.86 -15.72 24.02
N TYR A 494 -38.28 -16.09 25.25
CA TYR A 494 -39.38 -17.02 25.47
C TYR A 494 -40.70 -16.50 24.91
N THR A 495 -41.01 -15.21 25.05
CA THR A 495 -42.25 -14.62 24.50
C THR A 495 -42.29 -14.76 22.98
N ILE A 496 -41.19 -14.44 22.28
CA ILE A 496 -41.09 -14.59 20.82
C ILE A 496 -41.20 -16.08 20.42
N ALA A 497 -40.52 -16.98 21.12
CA ALA A 497 -40.60 -18.42 20.85
C ALA A 497 -42.03 -18.97 21.04
N ILE A 498 -42.70 -18.60 22.14
CA ILE A 498 -44.09 -18.98 22.42
C ILE A 498 -45.04 -18.38 21.37
N SER A 499 -44.83 -17.13 20.92
CA SER A 499 -45.62 -16.54 19.84
C SER A 499 -45.47 -17.31 18.53
N ILE A 500 -44.24 -17.71 18.14
CA ILE A 500 -44.00 -18.50 16.92
C ILE A 500 -44.68 -19.87 17.01
N VAL A 501 -44.55 -20.57 18.14
CA VAL A 501 -45.21 -21.87 18.37
C VAL A 501 -46.74 -21.74 18.36
N GLY A 502 -47.28 -20.68 18.99
CA GLY A 502 -48.72 -20.39 19.00
C GLY A 502 -49.28 -20.12 17.61
N ILE A 503 -48.58 -19.32 16.79
CA ILE A 503 -48.96 -19.06 15.40
C ILE A 503 -48.90 -20.35 14.57
N ALA A 504 -47.85 -21.15 14.70
CA ALA A 504 -47.72 -22.43 14.00
C ALA A 504 -48.85 -23.41 14.38
N PHE A 505 -49.19 -23.51 15.67
CA PHE A 505 -50.31 -24.32 16.14
C PHE A 505 -51.65 -23.83 15.56
N PHE A 506 -51.88 -22.51 15.54
CA PHE A 506 -53.10 -21.93 14.97
C PHE A 506 -53.22 -22.20 13.47
N VAL A 507 -52.12 -22.14 12.71
CA VAL A 507 -52.07 -22.49 11.29
C VAL A 507 -52.38 -23.97 11.08
N VAL A 508 -51.81 -24.87 11.89
CA VAL A 508 -52.10 -26.32 11.81
C VAL A 508 -53.56 -26.62 12.14
N CYS A 509 -54.13 -26.01 13.18
CA CYS A 509 -55.54 -26.19 13.54
C CYS A 509 -56.50 -25.62 12.49
N THR A 510 -56.21 -24.45 11.92
CA THR A 510 -57.06 -23.85 10.87
C THR A 510 -56.99 -24.64 9.56
N LEU A 511 -55.80 -25.04 9.10
CA LEU A 511 -55.66 -25.91 7.93
C LEU A 511 -56.30 -27.29 8.19
N GLY A 512 -56.07 -27.89 9.36
CA GLY A 512 -56.65 -29.17 9.74
C GLY A 512 -58.18 -29.15 9.79
N THR A 513 -58.79 -28.08 10.32
CA THR A 513 -60.26 -27.93 10.31
C THR A 513 -60.81 -27.65 8.92
N VAL A 514 -60.12 -26.88 8.08
CA VAL A 514 -60.47 -26.70 6.66
C VAL A 514 -60.42 -28.03 5.91
N PHE A 515 -59.37 -28.83 6.05
CA PHE A 515 -59.28 -30.16 5.43
C PHE A 515 -60.33 -31.12 5.98
N TYR A 516 -60.62 -31.10 7.28
CA TYR A 516 -61.67 -31.92 7.88
C TYR A 516 -63.07 -31.56 7.36
N GLN A 517 -63.39 -30.27 7.25
CA GLN A 517 -64.65 -29.81 6.66
C GLN A 517 -64.76 -30.15 5.18
N LYS A 518 -63.68 -29.98 4.39
CA LYS A 518 -63.64 -30.39 2.98
C LYS A 518 -63.80 -31.91 2.81
N SER A 519 -63.18 -32.70 3.70
CA SER A 519 -63.32 -34.16 3.74
C SER A 519 -64.76 -34.61 4.05
N LYS A 520 -65.50 -33.82 4.86
CA LYS A 520 -66.91 -34.09 5.20
C LYS A 520 -67.91 -33.60 4.14
N GLN A 521 -67.47 -32.83 3.15
CA GLN A 521 -68.27 -32.31 2.03
C GLN A 521 -67.96 -32.99 0.69
N GLY A 522 -67.04 -33.96 0.67
CA GLY A 522 -66.68 -34.71 -0.53
C GLY A 522 -67.46 -36.01 -0.64
N ASP A 523 -68.50 -36.04 -1.48
CA ASP A 523 -69.35 -37.22 -1.74
C ASP A 523 -68.72 -38.23 -2.73
N HIS A 524 -67.39 -38.25 -2.83
CA HIS A 524 -66.65 -39.19 -3.69
C HIS A 524 -65.47 -39.83 -2.95
N GLY A 525 -65.39 -41.16 -3.04
CA GLY A 525 -64.24 -41.92 -2.56
C GLY A 525 -62.98 -41.60 -3.37
N ARG A 526 -61.82 -41.58 -2.70
CA ARG A 526 -60.50 -41.21 -3.27
C ARG A 526 -60.01 -42.08 -4.45
N PHE A 527 -60.78 -43.08 -4.87
CA PHE A 527 -60.42 -44.06 -5.90
C PHE A 527 -61.53 -44.30 -6.95
N GLU A 528 -62.50 -43.39 -7.08
CA GLU A 528 -63.40 -43.40 -8.25
C GLU A 528 -62.80 -42.58 -9.40
N ILE A 529 -62.39 -43.27 -10.47
CA ILE A 529 -62.01 -42.64 -11.73
C ILE A 529 -63.31 -42.12 -12.39
N PRO A 530 -63.42 -40.83 -12.73
CA PRO A 530 -64.60 -40.35 -13.45
C PRO A 530 -64.68 -41.03 -14.82
N ASN A 531 -65.80 -41.71 -15.10
CA ASN A 531 -66.06 -42.38 -16.39
C ASN A 531 -65.83 -41.46 -17.61
N GLU A 532 -65.96 -40.14 -17.43
CA GLU A 532 -65.69 -39.13 -18.46
C GLU A 532 -64.21 -39.08 -18.89
N ALA A 533 -63.25 -39.31 -17.97
CA ALA A 533 -61.83 -39.34 -18.30
C ALA A 533 -61.48 -40.58 -19.14
N GLN A 534 -62.08 -41.73 -18.79
CA GLN A 534 -61.88 -42.99 -19.49
C GLN A 534 -62.51 -42.96 -20.89
N LYS A 535 -63.70 -42.35 -21.02
CA LYS A 535 -64.34 -42.10 -22.32
C LYS A 535 -63.53 -41.16 -23.22
N LYS A 536 -62.97 -40.07 -22.68
CA LYS A 536 -62.07 -39.18 -23.44
C LYS A 536 -60.79 -39.88 -23.88
N PHE A 537 -60.28 -40.84 -23.10
CA PHE A 537 -59.11 -41.64 -23.50
C PHE A 537 -59.43 -42.60 -24.64
N GLU A 538 -60.60 -43.28 -24.63
CA GLU A 538 -61.06 -44.09 -25.75
C GLU A 538 -61.35 -43.27 -27.02
N GLU A 539 -61.94 -42.08 -26.88
CA GLU A 539 -62.20 -41.18 -28.01
C GLU A 539 -60.88 -40.69 -28.63
N ALA A 540 -59.89 -40.31 -27.82
CA ALA A 540 -58.56 -39.94 -28.29
C ALA A 540 -57.83 -41.09 -29.00
N GLN A 541 -57.87 -42.32 -28.46
CA GLN A 541 -57.26 -43.48 -29.13
C GLN A 541 -57.94 -43.82 -30.46
N LYS A 542 -59.27 -43.72 -30.55
CA LYS A 542 -60.01 -43.90 -31.81
C LYS A 542 -59.71 -42.82 -32.84
N GLU A 543 -59.33 -41.62 -32.42
CA GLU A 543 -58.91 -40.54 -33.31
C GLU A 543 -57.46 -40.75 -33.80
N GLU A 544 -56.56 -41.18 -32.93
CA GLU A 544 -55.18 -41.55 -33.28
C GLU A 544 -55.12 -42.75 -34.25
N GLU A 545 -55.91 -43.79 -34.02
CA GLU A 545 -55.99 -44.98 -34.91
C GLU A 545 -56.49 -44.59 -36.31
N LYS A 546 -57.51 -43.72 -36.40
CA LYS A 546 -57.99 -43.18 -37.68
C LYS A 546 -56.90 -42.36 -38.40
N ALA A 547 -56.17 -41.51 -37.67
CA ALA A 547 -55.08 -40.73 -38.24
C ALA A 547 -53.93 -41.62 -38.77
N LEU A 548 -53.65 -42.74 -38.10
CA LEU A 548 -52.66 -43.74 -38.52
C LEU A 548 -53.10 -44.50 -39.79
N LEU A 549 -54.36 -44.93 -39.87
CA LEU A 549 -54.94 -45.55 -41.06
C LEU A 549 -54.93 -44.59 -42.27
N THR A 550 -55.32 -43.32 -42.08
CA THR A 550 -55.26 -42.31 -43.15
C THR A 550 -53.82 -42.05 -43.61
N ARG A 551 -52.84 -42.02 -42.68
CA ARG A 551 -51.41 -41.93 -43.02
C ARG A 551 -50.91 -43.15 -43.80
N GLN A 552 -51.34 -44.36 -43.48
CA GLN A 552 -50.96 -45.55 -44.26
C GLN A 552 -51.55 -45.55 -45.68
N MET A 553 -52.82 -45.17 -45.84
CA MET A 553 -53.43 -45.07 -47.18
C MET A 553 -52.77 -44.00 -48.05
N THR A 554 -52.48 -42.82 -47.51
CA THR A 554 -51.76 -41.75 -48.26
C THR A 554 -50.33 -42.13 -48.62
N ARG A 555 -49.64 -42.96 -47.82
CA ARG A 555 -48.29 -43.45 -48.15
C ARG A 555 -48.28 -44.56 -49.21
N GLY A 556 -49.38 -45.30 -49.38
CA GLY A 556 -49.53 -46.33 -50.42
C GLY A 556 -49.74 -45.78 -51.83
N MET A 557 -50.31 -44.57 -51.97
CA MET A 557 -50.60 -43.98 -53.28
C MET A 557 -49.42 -43.18 -53.88
N SER A 558 -48.42 -42.81 -53.09
CA SER A 558 -47.30 -41.95 -53.54
C SER A 558 -46.15 -42.71 -54.23
N VAL A 559 -46.20 -44.05 -54.29
CA VAL A 559 -45.07 -44.88 -54.79
C VAL A 559 -45.16 -45.15 -56.31
N ASN A 560 -46.28 -44.83 -56.98
CA ASN A 560 -46.52 -45.21 -58.37
C ASN A 560 -46.40 -44.09 -59.43
N GLU A 561 -46.09 -42.84 -59.03
CA GLU A 561 -45.88 -41.70 -59.97
C GLU A 561 -44.40 -41.29 -60.14
N GLY A 562 -43.47 -41.91 -59.41
CA GLY A 562 -42.04 -41.63 -59.56
C GLY A 562 -41.38 -42.26 -60.81
N LEU A 563 -42.01 -43.29 -61.39
CA LEU A 563 -41.40 -44.14 -62.44
C LEU A 563 -41.86 -43.80 -63.87
N GLN A 564 -42.12 -42.52 -64.17
CA GLN A 564 -42.46 -42.08 -65.54
C GLN A 564 -41.85 -40.74 -65.99
N LYS A 565 -40.95 -40.14 -65.20
CA LYS A 565 -40.30 -38.84 -65.51
C LYS A 565 -38.79 -38.91 -65.79
N SER A 566 -38.29 -40.09 -66.13
CA SER A 566 -36.88 -40.32 -66.54
C SER A 566 -36.76 -40.75 -68.01
N THR A 567 -37.53 -40.14 -68.91
CA THR A 567 -37.32 -40.25 -70.37
C THR A 567 -37.91 -39.04 -71.08
N ARG A 568 -37.19 -38.49 -72.08
CA ARG A 568 -37.55 -37.32 -72.91
C ARG A 568 -37.60 -35.95 -72.19
N ARG A 569 -36.44 -35.29 -72.15
CA ARG A 569 -36.15 -34.13 -73.04
C ARG A 569 -34.65 -33.89 -73.15
N LEU A 570 -34.05 -34.59 -74.11
CA LEU A 570 -32.73 -34.35 -74.67
C LEU A 570 -32.94 -33.92 -76.12
N THR A 571 -32.90 -32.61 -76.35
CA THR A 571 -32.82 -31.82 -77.61
C THR A 571 -32.61 -30.38 -77.10
N GLY A 572 -31.49 -29.71 -77.35
CA GLY A 572 -31.13 -29.09 -78.64
C GLY A 572 -31.92 -27.78 -78.80
N GLU A 573 -31.36 -26.58 -79.04
CA GLU A 573 -29.99 -26.18 -79.45
C GLU A 573 -29.65 -24.75 -78.96
N GLU A 574 -28.35 -24.53 -78.74
CA GLU A 574 -27.48 -23.39 -79.14
C GLU A 574 -27.96 -21.91 -79.05
N ALA A 575 -27.28 -21.17 -78.15
CA ALA A 575 -26.62 -19.88 -78.41
C ALA A 575 -25.48 -19.68 -77.39
#